data_AF-A0A7L4P2I7-F1
#
_entry.id   AF-A0A7L4P2I7-F1
#
_cell.length_a   1.000
_cell.length_b   1.000
_cell.length_c   1.000
_cell.angle_alpha   90.00
_cell.angle_beta   90.00
_cell.angle_gamma   90.00
#
_symmetry.space_group_name_H-M   'P 1'
#
loop_
_entity.id
_entity.type
_entity.pdbx_description
1 polymer ?
#
loop_
_entity_poly.entity_id
_entity_poly.type
_entity_poly.pdbx_seq_one_letter_code
_entity_poly.pdbx_strand_id
1 'polypeptide(L)'
;MKIRNILIIALLVLLTTSTSACIYLEPSKNVEVTIKTNGSDIQVETPHTLLFFNTIPTSMQMEMENKALEDVYSDTSTVESIENDMQDIAEAYDYNVTVTIDSQFGTDKLPMVATVKGTSMLPTLHEGQEVVLLKTKDIKVGDIVVARHPEHGLIVKRVAQIKGDQVYLMSDNREVTITNNMIIKGLDTWLPTEDVVGVVMEY
;
A
#
# COMPACT_ATOMS: atom_id res chain seq x y z
N MET A 1 -5.30 -71.09 8.80
CA MET A 1 -4.24 -70.17 9.29
C MET A 1 -3.26 -69.65 8.22
N LYS A 2 -3.24 -70.16 6.98
CA LYS A 2 -2.19 -69.79 5.98
C LYS A 2 -2.46 -68.49 5.20
N ILE A 3 -3.71 -68.16 4.87
CA ILE A 3 -4.02 -67.00 3.98
C ILE A 3 -3.97 -65.66 4.73
N ARG A 4 -4.43 -65.62 5.97
CA ARG A 4 -4.42 -64.39 6.80
C ARG A 4 -2.99 -63.92 7.11
N ASN A 5 -2.05 -64.85 7.28
CA ASN A 5 -0.65 -64.51 7.53
C ASN A 5 0.07 -64.04 6.25
N ILE A 6 -0.30 -64.55 5.07
CA ILE A 6 0.25 -64.09 3.78
C ILE A 6 -0.21 -62.66 3.46
N LEU A 7 -1.48 -62.33 3.73
CA LEU A 7 -2.01 -60.96 3.57
C LEU A 7 -1.32 -59.96 4.53
N ILE A 8 -1.08 -60.36 5.78
CA ILE A 8 -0.39 -59.51 6.76
C ILE A 8 1.07 -59.28 6.35
N ILE A 9 1.76 -60.32 5.87
CA ILE A 9 3.14 -60.20 5.39
C ILE A 9 3.21 -59.37 4.10
N ALA A 10 2.25 -59.51 3.18
CA ALA A 10 2.20 -58.69 1.96
C ALA A 10 1.94 -57.20 2.28
N LEU A 11 1.10 -56.90 3.28
CA LEU A 11 0.86 -55.53 3.75
C LEU A 11 2.10 -54.94 4.45
N LEU A 12 2.80 -55.74 5.25
CA LEU A 12 4.06 -55.32 5.91
C LEU A 12 5.20 -55.10 4.91
N VAL A 13 5.28 -55.89 3.84
CA VAL A 13 6.28 -55.71 2.78
C VAL A 13 5.96 -54.48 1.94
N LEU A 14 4.69 -54.17 1.68
CA LEU A 14 4.26 -52.91 1.04
C LEU A 14 4.60 -51.67 1.88
N LEU A 15 4.61 -51.79 3.21
CA LEU A 15 5.00 -50.74 4.14
C LEU A 15 6.52 -50.52 4.24
N THR A 16 7.34 -51.48 3.80
CA THR A 16 8.82 -51.38 3.86
C THR A 16 9.49 -51.04 2.53
N THR A 17 8.76 -51.08 1.40
CA THR A 17 9.28 -50.69 0.09
C THR A 17 8.80 -49.32 -0.38
N SER A 18 8.13 -48.53 0.46
CA SER A 18 8.16 -47.08 0.30
C SER A 18 9.56 -46.59 0.68
N THR A 19 10.56 -46.91 -0.15
CA THR A 19 11.68 -46.00 -0.34
C THR A 19 11.05 -44.63 -0.48
N SER A 20 11.30 -43.81 0.53
CA SER A 20 10.85 -42.44 0.66
C SER A 20 11.32 -41.64 -0.56
N ALA A 21 10.63 -41.81 -1.68
CA ALA A 21 10.43 -40.73 -2.60
C ALA A 21 9.44 -39.80 -1.90
N CYS A 22 9.92 -39.11 -0.87
CA CYS A 22 9.44 -37.76 -0.65
C CYS A 22 9.74 -37.08 -1.98
N ILE A 23 8.73 -37.02 -2.85
CA ILE A 23 8.76 -36.12 -3.98
C ILE A 23 8.86 -34.77 -3.31
N TYR A 24 10.07 -34.25 -3.19
CA TYR A 24 10.31 -32.84 -2.94
C TYR A 24 9.74 -32.15 -4.17
N LEU A 25 8.45 -31.88 -4.14
CA LEU A 25 7.86 -30.89 -5.03
C LEU A 25 8.54 -29.59 -4.61
N GLU A 26 9.52 -29.16 -5.39
CA GLU A 26 10.09 -27.84 -5.22
C GLU A 26 8.92 -26.86 -5.27
N PRO A 27 8.76 -26.00 -4.24
CA PRO A 27 7.75 -24.97 -4.28
C PRO A 27 7.90 -24.16 -5.58
N SER A 28 6.78 -23.88 -6.25
CA SER A 28 6.80 -22.99 -7.40
C SER A 28 7.49 -21.70 -6.99
N LYS A 29 8.52 -21.32 -7.76
CA LYS A 29 9.18 -20.03 -7.57
C LYS A 29 8.34 -18.86 -8.11
N ASN A 30 7.29 -19.14 -8.87
CA ASN A 30 6.26 -18.17 -9.24
C ASN A 30 5.18 -18.15 -8.15
N VAL A 31 5.02 -17.01 -7.48
CA VAL A 31 4.13 -16.87 -6.32
C VAL A 31 3.28 -15.60 -6.45
N GLU A 32 2.01 -15.69 -6.10
CA GLU A 32 1.14 -14.52 -5.95
C GLU A 32 1.33 -13.94 -4.55
N VAL A 33 1.52 -12.62 -4.47
CA VAL A 33 1.71 -11.87 -3.23
C VAL A 33 0.65 -10.77 -3.17
N THR A 34 -0.10 -10.71 -2.07
CA THR A 34 -1.07 -9.65 -1.81
C THR A 34 -0.59 -8.77 -0.67
N ILE A 35 -0.36 -7.49 -0.94
CA ILE A 35 -0.11 -6.48 0.08
C ILE A 35 -1.46 -5.95 0.53
N LYS A 36 -1.85 -6.25 1.77
CA LYS A 36 -3.02 -5.66 2.39
C LYS A 36 -2.65 -4.41 3.17
N THR A 37 -3.37 -3.33 2.91
CA THR A 37 -3.13 -2.07 3.61
C THR A 37 -4.38 -1.21 3.78
N ASN A 38 -4.43 -0.45 4.86
CA ASN A 38 -5.38 0.66 5.05
C ASN A 38 -4.68 2.04 4.99
N GLY A 39 -3.38 2.07 4.70
CA GLY A 39 -2.54 3.28 4.70
C GLY A 39 -1.72 3.48 5.97
N SER A 40 -2.03 2.79 7.07
CA SER A 40 -1.25 2.81 8.33
C SER A 40 -0.63 1.45 8.65
N ASP A 41 -1.32 0.37 8.30
CA ASP A 41 -0.95 -1.01 8.57
C ASP A 41 -0.64 -1.73 7.25
N ILE A 42 0.28 -2.69 7.32
CA ILE A 42 0.71 -3.52 6.19
C ILE A 42 0.76 -4.97 6.60
N GLN A 43 0.24 -5.84 5.74
CA GLN A 43 0.40 -7.28 5.83
C GLN A 43 0.69 -7.84 4.44
N VAL A 44 1.70 -8.71 4.35
CA VAL A 44 2.01 -9.41 3.10
C VAL A 44 1.43 -10.81 3.19
N GLU A 45 0.42 -11.10 2.37
CA GLU A 45 -0.22 -12.40 2.29
C GLU A 45 0.21 -13.16 1.02
N THR A 46 0.24 -14.48 1.14
CA THR A 46 0.47 -15.38 0.01
C THR A 46 -0.52 -16.54 0.08
N PRO A 47 -0.90 -17.16 -1.05
CA PRO A 47 -1.78 -18.32 -1.05
C PRO A 47 -1.20 -19.44 -0.17
N HIS A 48 -1.98 -19.94 0.79
CA HIS A 48 -1.55 -21.06 1.61
C HIS A 48 -1.46 -22.35 0.77
N THR A 49 -0.38 -23.11 0.96
CA THR A 49 -0.26 -24.46 0.41
C THR A 49 -1.11 -25.46 1.19
N LEU A 50 -1.38 -26.64 0.61
CA LEU A 50 -2.20 -27.73 1.19
C LEU A 50 -1.70 -28.23 2.57
N LEU A 51 -0.49 -27.83 2.97
CA LEU A 51 0.18 -28.17 4.23
C LEU A 51 0.38 -26.96 5.16
N PHE A 52 -0.29 -25.83 4.91
CA PHE A 52 -0.18 -24.58 5.70
C PHE A 52 1.24 -23.97 5.76
N PHE A 53 2.16 -24.37 4.87
CA PHE A 53 3.44 -23.70 4.74
C PHE A 53 3.27 -22.41 3.92
N ASN A 54 3.93 -21.33 4.38
CA ASN A 54 4.08 -20.10 3.59
C ASN A 54 4.78 -20.43 2.27
N THR A 55 4.32 -19.85 1.17
CA THR A 55 4.94 -20.06 -0.15
C THR A 55 6.27 -19.33 -0.31
N ILE A 56 6.50 -18.29 0.52
CA ILE A 56 7.75 -17.53 0.57
C ILE A 56 8.44 -17.67 1.93
N PRO A 57 9.79 -17.52 1.99
CA PRO A 57 10.53 -17.49 3.24
C PRO A 57 10.08 -16.34 4.15
N THR A 58 10.07 -16.56 5.46
CA THR A 58 9.70 -15.51 6.44
C THR A 58 10.61 -14.27 6.35
N SER A 59 11.89 -14.43 6.03
CA SER A 59 12.81 -13.30 5.84
C SER A 59 12.38 -12.40 4.68
N MET A 60 12.00 -13.02 3.56
CA MET A 60 11.49 -12.31 2.38
C MET A 60 10.19 -11.59 2.71
N GLN A 61 9.27 -12.26 3.43
CA GLN A 61 7.99 -11.64 3.85
C GLN A 61 8.21 -10.41 4.73
N MET A 62 9.09 -10.50 5.75
CA MET A 62 9.38 -9.35 6.63
C MET A 62 10.05 -8.20 5.88
N GLU A 63 10.93 -8.51 4.92
CA GLU A 63 11.57 -7.51 4.08
C GLU A 63 10.55 -6.79 3.19
N MET A 64 9.65 -7.55 2.56
CA MET A 64 8.52 -7.03 1.80
C MET A 64 7.60 -6.15 2.65
N GLU A 65 7.25 -6.59 3.87
CA GLU A 65 6.39 -5.81 4.79
C GLU A 65 7.02 -4.48 5.17
N ASN A 66 8.31 -4.49 5.53
CA ASN A 66 9.03 -3.26 5.90
C ASN A 66 9.14 -2.29 4.73
N LYS A 67 9.44 -2.79 3.54
CA LYS A 67 9.58 -1.97 2.34
C LYS A 67 8.23 -1.42 1.87
N ALA A 68 7.20 -2.27 1.82
CA ALA A 68 5.84 -1.82 1.50
C ALA A 68 5.31 -0.78 2.50
N LEU A 69 5.68 -0.87 3.79
CA LEU A 69 5.38 0.16 4.78
C LEU A 69 6.03 1.49 4.42
N GLU A 70 7.33 1.50 4.13
CA GLU A 70 8.05 2.70 3.69
C GLU A 70 7.39 3.32 2.44
N ASP A 71 7.06 2.50 1.46
CA ASP A 71 6.47 2.97 0.21
C ASP A 71 5.05 3.50 0.42
N VAL A 72 4.21 2.85 1.23
CA VAL A 72 2.86 3.34 1.54
C VAL A 72 2.91 4.72 2.19
N TYR A 73 3.87 4.98 3.08
CA TYR A 73 4.08 6.30 3.70
C TYR A 73 4.75 7.33 2.79
N SER A 74 5.42 6.91 1.71
CA SER A 74 6.08 7.83 0.77
C SER A 74 5.07 8.57 -0.11
N ASP A 75 5.21 9.89 -0.27
CA ASP A 75 4.33 10.68 -1.15
C ASP A 75 4.67 10.54 -2.65
N THR A 76 5.77 9.84 -2.98
CA THR A 76 6.25 9.66 -4.35
C THR A 76 6.06 8.25 -4.89
N SER A 77 5.75 7.27 -4.03
CA SER A 77 5.52 5.90 -4.46
C SER A 77 4.23 5.76 -5.27
N THR A 78 4.24 4.77 -6.16
CA THR A 78 3.10 4.36 -6.97
C THR A 78 2.85 2.86 -6.78
N VAL A 79 1.72 2.38 -7.28
CA VAL A 79 1.46 0.92 -7.34
C VAL A 79 2.61 0.22 -8.08
N GLU A 80 2.99 0.74 -9.25
CA GLU A 80 4.10 0.21 -10.06
C GLU A 80 5.44 0.22 -9.30
N SER A 81 5.77 1.28 -8.55
CA SER A 81 7.03 1.30 -7.81
C SER A 81 7.06 0.25 -6.69
N ILE A 82 5.93 0.06 -6.00
CA ILE A 82 5.80 -0.98 -4.96
C ILE A 82 5.90 -2.37 -5.60
N GLU A 83 5.24 -2.60 -6.73
CA GLU A 83 5.34 -3.86 -7.47
C GLU A 83 6.79 -4.18 -7.84
N ASN A 84 7.52 -3.19 -8.37
CA ASN A 84 8.94 -3.33 -8.71
C ASN A 84 9.79 -3.61 -7.47
N ASP A 85 9.59 -2.88 -6.37
CA ASP A 85 10.32 -3.09 -5.11
C ASP A 85 10.09 -4.50 -4.55
N MET A 86 8.86 -5.03 -4.64
CA MET A 86 8.55 -6.40 -4.24
C MET A 86 9.17 -7.45 -5.17
N GLN A 87 9.22 -7.18 -6.48
CA GLN A 87 9.88 -8.05 -7.45
C GLN A 87 11.39 -8.10 -7.20
N ASP A 88 12.03 -6.95 -6.97
CA ASP A 88 13.46 -6.85 -6.65
C ASP A 88 13.81 -7.63 -5.36
N ILE A 89 12.98 -7.49 -4.32
CA ILE A 89 13.12 -8.29 -3.09
C ILE A 89 12.98 -9.78 -3.43
N ALA A 90 11.95 -10.18 -4.17
CA ALA A 90 11.73 -11.59 -4.51
C ALA A 90 12.89 -12.21 -5.31
N GLU A 91 13.44 -11.47 -6.26
CA GLU A 91 14.58 -11.90 -7.08
C GLU A 91 15.81 -12.23 -6.21
N ALA A 92 16.06 -11.45 -5.14
CA ALA A 92 17.14 -11.72 -4.19
C ALA A 92 17.00 -13.06 -3.45
N TYR A 93 15.80 -13.65 -3.42
CA TYR A 93 15.50 -14.96 -2.84
C TYR A 93 15.27 -16.06 -3.91
N ASP A 94 15.56 -15.78 -5.18
CA ASP A 94 15.25 -16.64 -6.33
C ASP A 94 13.75 -16.95 -6.47
N TYR A 95 12.88 -15.93 -6.31
CA TYR A 95 11.43 -16.00 -6.57
C TYR A 95 11.03 -15.01 -7.65
N ASN A 96 9.94 -15.34 -8.35
CA ASN A 96 9.22 -14.44 -9.24
C ASN A 96 7.84 -14.22 -8.63
N VAL A 97 7.46 -12.96 -8.39
CA VAL A 97 6.19 -12.64 -7.74
C VAL A 97 5.28 -11.83 -8.63
N THR A 98 3.99 -12.21 -8.62
CA THR A 98 2.91 -11.34 -9.09
C THR A 98 2.33 -10.65 -7.88
N VAL A 99 2.36 -9.32 -7.87
CA VAL A 99 2.00 -8.51 -6.71
C VAL A 99 0.62 -7.90 -6.95
N THR A 100 -0.17 -7.82 -5.90
CA THR A 100 -1.46 -7.13 -5.91
C THR A 100 -1.57 -6.32 -4.62
N ILE A 101 -2.07 -5.10 -4.73
CA ILE A 101 -2.34 -4.27 -3.55
C ILE A 101 -3.83 -4.30 -3.28
N ASP A 102 -4.22 -4.68 -2.06
CA ASP A 102 -5.62 -4.69 -1.63
C ASP A 102 -5.80 -3.71 -0.47
N SER A 103 -6.72 -2.77 -0.63
CA SER A 103 -7.02 -1.76 0.38
C SER A 103 -8.50 -1.55 0.60
N GLN A 104 -8.85 -0.72 1.59
CA GLN A 104 -10.25 -0.36 1.83
C GLN A 104 -10.92 0.32 0.63
N PHE A 105 -10.13 0.83 -0.33
CA PHE A 105 -10.61 1.47 -1.55
C PHE A 105 -10.65 0.52 -2.76
N GLY A 106 -10.19 -0.73 -2.61
CA GLY A 106 -10.22 -1.79 -3.60
C GLY A 106 -8.83 -2.19 -4.12
N THR A 107 -8.84 -3.05 -5.14
CA THR A 107 -7.63 -3.58 -5.76
C THR A 107 -6.84 -2.50 -6.50
N ASP A 108 -5.53 -2.52 -6.31
CA ASP A 108 -4.54 -1.58 -6.84
C ASP A 108 -4.87 -0.12 -6.52
N LYS A 109 -5.46 0.07 -5.33
CA LYS A 109 -5.70 1.38 -4.72
C LYS A 109 -4.75 1.56 -3.56
N LEU A 110 -3.91 2.60 -3.65
CA LEU A 110 -2.85 2.87 -2.70
C LEU A 110 -3.26 3.98 -1.72
N PRO A 111 -3.72 3.63 -0.50
CA PRO A 111 -3.99 4.61 0.54
C PRO A 111 -2.70 5.16 1.14
N MET A 112 -2.78 6.32 1.79
CA MET A 112 -1.74 6.88 2.64
C MET A 112 -2.39 7.69 3.75
N VAL A 113 -1.86 7.60 4.97
CA VAL A 113 -2.33 8.40 6.11
C VAL A 113 -1.46 9.65 6.25
N ALA A 114 -2.09 10.76 6.61
CA ALA A 114 -1.40 12.01 6.94
C ALA A 114 -2.05 12.71 8.13
N THR A 115 -1.27 13.47 8.89
CA THR A 115 -1.77 14.33 9.98
C THR A 115 -1.83 15.78 9.53
N VAL A 116 -2.99 16.40 9.67
CA VAL A 116 -3.22 17.80 9.30
C VAL A 116 -2.45 18.72 10.23
N LYS A 117 -1.71 19.68 9.65
CA LYS A 117 -0.98 20.72 10.39
C LYS A 117 -1.46 22.12 9.99
N GLY A 118 -1.76 22.93 11.01
CA GLY A 118 -2.23 24.30 10.85
C GLY A 118 -3.74 24.43 10.59
N THR A 119 -4.21 25.68 10.51
CA THR A 119 -5.63 26.03 10.59
C THR A 119 -6.27 26.41 9.26
N SER A 120 -5.52 26.27 8.16
CA SER A 120 -5.94 26.76 6.84
C SER A 120 -7.13 26.02 6.22
N MET A 121 -7.46 24.84 6.75
CA MET A 121 -8.59 24.04 6.30
C MET A 121 -9.78 24.08 7.26
N LEU A 122 -9.76 24.92 8.30
CA LEU A 122 -10.92 25.11 9.16
C LEU A 122 -12.12 25.67 8.36
N PRO A 123 -13.36 25.28 8.69
CA PRO A 123 -13.74 24.31 9.73
C PRO A 123 -13.70 22.85 9.26
N THR A 124 -13.34 22.58 8.00
CA THR A 124 -13.40 21.25 7.39
C THR A 124 -12.41 20.28 8.01
N LEU A 125 -11.15 20.68 8.15
CA LEU A 125 -10.09 19.89 8.78
C LEU A 125 -9.45 20.66 9.92
N HIS A 126 -9.20 19.96 11.02
CA HIS A 126 -8.62 20.49 12.24
C HIS A 126 -7.15 20.11 12.36
N GLU A 127 -6.35 20.96 12.99
CA GLU A 127 -4.97 20.62 13.32
C GLU A 127 -4.91 19.37 14.21
N GLY A 128 -4.02 18.43 13.85
CA GLY A 128 -3.87 17.12 14.52
C GLY A 128 -4.84 16.05 14.04
N GLN A 129 -5.79 16.37 13.14
CA GLN A 129 -6.69 15.39 12.55
C GLN A 129 -5.94 14.47 11.59
N GLU A 130 -6.16 13.16 11.71
CA GLU A 130 -5.69 12.18 10.74
C GLU A 130 -6.63 12.12 9.54
N VAL A 131 -6.06 12.01 8.35
CA VAL A 131 -6.80 11.85 7.09
C VAL A 131 -6.23 10.70 6.30
N VAL A 132 -7.08 9.99 5.58
CA VAL A 132 -6.67 8.95 4.64
C VAL A 132 -6.86 9.48 3.22
N LEU A 133 -5.77 9.53 2.45
CA LEU A 133 -5.81 9.88 1.04
C LEU A 133 -5.63 8.64 0.17
N LEU A 134 -6.28 8.65 -0.99
CA LEU A 134 -6.02 7.73 -2.08
C LEU A 134 -5.01 8.37 -3.04
N LYS A 135 -3.86 7.74 -3.28
CA LYS A 135 -2.89 8.20 -4.28
C LYS A 135 -3.46 7.98 -5.67
N THR A 136 -4.03 9.04 -6.24
CA THR A 136 -4.72 9.01 -7.54
C THR A 136 -4.57 10.34 -8.27
N LYS A 137 -4.69 10.27 -9.60
CA LYS A 137 -4.75 11.44 -10.49
C LYS A 137 -6.18 11.76 -10.96
N ASP A 138 -7.18 10.95 -10.58
CA ASP A 138 -8.60 11.30 -10.79
C ASP A 138 -9.01 12.36 -9.76
N ILE A 139 -8.84 13.63 -10.13
CA ILE A 139 -9.07 14.80 -9.27
C ILE A 139 -10.22 15.62 -9.84
N LYS A 140 -11.13 16.07 -8.97
CA LYS A 140 -12.33 16.83 -9.33
C LYS A 140 -12.40 18.14 -8.56
N VAL A 141 -13.08 19.13 -9.14
CA VAL A 141 -13.39 20.38 -8.42
C VAL A 141 -14.25 20.06 -7.21
N GLY A 142 -13.83 20.56 -6.05
CA GLY A 142 -14.44 20.29 -4.76
C GLY A 142 -13.66 19.28 -3.92
N ASP A 143 -12.81 18.44 -4.52
CA ASP A 143 -11.99 17.47 -3.78
C ASP A 143 -11.04 18.18 -2.81
N ILE A 144 -10.76 17.53 -1.69
CA ILE A 144 -9.65 17.90 -0.82
C ILE A 144 -8.46 17.04 -1.22
N VAL A 145 -7.33 17.67 -1.52
CA VAL A 145 -6.13 16.98 -2.01
C VAL A 145 -4.94 17.28 -1.13
N VAL A 146 -4.02 16.33 -1.06
CA VAL A 146 -2.66 16.55 -0.58
C VAL A 146 -1.77 16.76 -1.80
N ALA A 147 -0.95 17.81 -1.79
CA ALA A 147 -0.06 18.17 -2.88
C ALA A 147 1.32 18.62 -2.37
N ARG A 148 2.35 18.39 -3.19
CA ARG A 148 3.69 18.94 -2.98
C ARG A 148 3.72 20.41 -3.36
N HIS A 149 4.15 21.25 -2.43
CA HIS A 149 4.38 22.68 -2.66
C HIS A 149 5.88 22.98 -2.54
N PRO A 150 6.48 23.70 -3.50
CA PRO A 150 7.93 23.91 -3.53
C PRO A 150 8.49 24.59 -2.27
N GLU A 151 7.71 25.47 -1.64
CA GLU A 151 8.13 26.23 -0.45
C GLU A 151 7.59 25.66 0.87
N HIS A 152 6.58 24.79 0.83
CA HIS A 152 5.83 24.38 2.01
C HIS A 152 5.80 22.87 2.24
N GLY A 153 6.41 22.07 1.36
CA GLY A 153 6.31 20.61 1.42
C GLY A 153 4.89 20.16 1.14
N LEU A 154 4.40 19.14 1.84
CA LEU A 154 3.04 18.67 1.69
C LEU A 154 2.02 19.66 2.24
N ILE A 155 1.05 20.04 1.42
CA ILE A 155 -0.09 20.87 1.79
C ILE A 155 -1.40 20.13 1.54
N VAL A 156 -2.40 20.36 2.39
CA VAL A 156 -3.78 19.90 2.19
C VAL A 156 -4.68 21.09 1.86
N LYS A 157 -5.40 21.02 0.74
CA LYS A 157 -6.23 22.12 0.21
C LYS A 157 -7.43 21.60 -0.57
N ARG A 158 -8.43 22.46 -0.78
CA ARG A 158 -9.56 22.18 -1.66
C ARG A 158 -9.27 22.58 -3.10
N VAL A 159 -9.60 21.72 -4.05
CA VAL A 159 -9.55 22.00 -5.48
C VAL A 159 -10.68 22.96 -5.85
N ALA A 160 -10.33 24.20 -6.16
CA ALA A 160 -11.29 25.21 -6.57
C ALA A 160 -11.47 25.26 -8.10
N GLN A 161 -10.43 24.89 -8.85
CA GLN A 161 -10.48 24.90 -10.31
C GLN A 161 -9.42 23.95 -10.90
N ILE A 162 -9.70 23.39 -12.07
CA ILE A 162 -8.75 22.60 -12.86
C ILE A 162 -8.65 23.27 -14.24
N LYS A 163 -7.43 23.52 -14.72
CA LYS A 163 -7.16 24.09 -16.05
C LYS A 163 -5.96 23.41 -16.68
N GLY A 164 -6.21 22.56 -17.68
CA GLY A 164 -5.15 21.80 -18.34
C GLY A 164 -4.45 20.88 -17.33
N ASP A 165 -3.13 21.01 -17.25
CA ASP A 165 -2.25 20.29 -16.32
C ASP A 165 -2.11 20.99 -14.97
N GLN A 166 -2.88 22.05 -14.69
CA GLN A 166 -2.79 22.83 -13.45
C GLN A 166 -4.05 22.70 -12.60
N VAL A 167 -3.86 22.65 -11.28
CA VAL A 167 -4.93 22.70 -10.26
C VAL A 167 -4.79 23.97 -9.42
N TYR A 168 -5.91 24.68 -9.23
CA TYR A 168 -5.98 25.79 -8.31
C TYR A 168 -6.48 25.31 -6.96
N LEU A 169 -5.61 25.39 -5.96
CA LEU A 169 -5.83 24.94 -4.60
C LEU A 169 -6.13 26.11 -3.69
N MET A 170 -7.11 25.92 -2.82
CA MET A 170 -7.66 26.99 -2.01
C MET A 170 -7.84 26.55 -0.56
N SER A 171 -7.58 27.46 0.37
CA SER A 171 -7.83 27.24 1.79
C SER A 171 -9.33 27.31 2.09
N ASP A 172 -9.88 26.37 2.85
CA ASP A 172 -11.27 26.49 3.30
C ASP A 172 -11.43 27.63 4.32
N ASN A 173 -10.42 27.83 5.16
CA ASN A 173 -10.40 28.92 6.11
C ASN A 173 -10.13 30.26 5.38
N ARG A 174 -11.09 31.18 5.48
CA ARG A 174 -11.03 32.54 4.90
C ARG A 174 -10.75 33.63 5.91
N GLU A 175 -10.51 33.27 7.16
CA GLU A 175 -10.12 34.23 8.18
C GLU A 175 -8.80 34.90 7.80
N VAL A 176 -8.73 36.19 8.12
CA VAL A 176 -7.56 37.04 7.89
C VAL A 176 -7.12 37.57 9.24
N THR A 177 -5.93 37.19 9.67
CA THR A 177 -5.34 37.69 10.91
C THR A 177 -4.40 38.83 10.61
N ILE A 178 -4.59 39.97 11.28
CA ILE A 178 -3.74 41.14 11.16
C ILE A 178 -2.93 41.28 12.46
N THR A 179 -1.62 41.10 12.38
CA THR A 179 -0.70 41.27 13.53
C THR A 179 0.49 42.09 13.09
N ASN A 180 0.83 43.16 13.84
CA ASN A 180 2.03 43.98 13.63
C ASN A 180 2.30 44.31 12.15
N ASN A 181 1.29 44.82 11.44
CA ASN A 181 1.34 45.20 10.01
C ASN A 181 1.50 44.03 9.01
N MET A 182 1.34 42.77 9.44
CA MET A 182 1.32 41.60 8.56
C MET A 182 -0.11 41.08 8.40
N ILE A 183 -0.49 40.76 7.16
CA ILE A 183 -1.75 40.08 6.82
C ILE A 183 -1.44 38.59 6.64
N ILE A 184 -1.98 37.76 7.52
CA ILE A 184 -1.88 36.30 7.42
C ILE A 184 -3.21 35.78 6.86
N LYS A 185 -3.15 35.16 5.69
CA LYS A 185 -4.28 34.53 5.00
C LYS A 185 -3.92 33.07 4.69
N GLY A 186 -4.93 32.20 4.60
CA GLY A 186 -4.76 30.89 3.99
C GLY A 186 -4.10 30.95 2.61
N LEU A 187 -3.19 30.01 2.36
CA LEU A 187 -2.50 29.82 1.08
C LEU A 187 -3.50 29.37 0.01
N ASP A 188 -3.57 30.14 -1.08
CA ASP A 188 -4.23 29.77 -2.32
C ASP A 188 -3.16 29.78 -3.42
N THR A 189 -3.08 28.73 -4.24
CA THR A 189 -1.95 28.56 -5.17
C THR A 189 -2.34 27.71 -6.38
N TRP A 190 -1.62 27.91 -7.49
CA TRP A 190 -1.66 27.02 -8.64
C TRP A 190 -0.51 26.02 -8.52
N LEU A 191 -0.81 24.75 -8.74
CA LEU A 191 0.20 23.69 -8.83
C LEU A 191 -0.03 22.83 -10.07
N PRO A 192 1.05 22.26 -10.64
CA PRO A 192 0.94 21.14 -11.55
C PRO A 192 0.12 19.98 -10.95
N THR A 193 -0.66 19.30 -11.78
CA THR A 193 -1.46 18.13 -11.37
C THR A 193 -0.55 16.96 -10.98
N GLU A 194 0.66 16.91 -11.51
CA GLU A 194 1.70 15.95 -11.11
C GLU A 194 2.12 16.09 -9.64
N ASP A 195 2.03 17.30 -9.08
CA ASP A 195 2.35 17.57 -7.68
C ASP A 195 1.26 17.13 -6.71
N VAL A 196 0.06 16.82 -7.20
CA VAL A 196 -1.00 16.24 -6.36
C VAL A 196 -0.62 14.80 -6.00
N VAL A 197 -0.45 14.54 -4.72
CA VAL A 197 -0.16 13.19 -4.18
C VAL A 197 -1.40 12.33 -4.26
N GLY A 198 -2.55 12.86 -3.82
CA GLY A 198 -3.79 12.12 -3.81
C GLY A 198 -4.98 12.94 -3.29
N VAL A 199 -6.14 12.29 -3.33
CA VAL A 199 -7.42 12.84 -2.87
C VAL A 199 -7.72 12.31 -1.48
N VAL A 200 -8.07 13.18 -0.55
CA VAL A 200 -8.52 12.81 0.79
C VAL A 200 -9.89 12.15 0.70
N MET A 201 -9.97 10.89 1.14
CA MET A 201 -11.17 10.06 1.07
C MET A 201 -11.90 9.97 2.41
N GLU A 202 -11.14 10.00 3.51
CA GLU A 202 -11.67 9.87 4.88
C GLU A 202 -11.03 10.94 5.77
N TYR A 203 -11.86 11.66 6.52
CA TYR A 203 -11.47 12.72 7.47
C TYR A 203 -12.57 12.94 8.51
#